data_AF-A0A2W5TSH9-F1
#
_entry.id   AF-A0A2W5TSH9-F1
#
_cell.length_a   1.000
_cell.length_b   1.000
_cell.length_c   1.000
_cell.angle_alpha   90.00
_cell.angle_beta   90.00
_cell.angle_gamma   90.00
#
_symmetry.space_group_name_H-M   'P 1'
#
loop_
_entity.id
_entity.type
_entity.pdbx_description
1 polymer ?
#
loop_
_entity_poly.entity_id
_entity_poly.type
_entity_poly.pdbx_seq_one_letter_code
_entity_poly.pdbx_strand_id
1 'polypeptide(L)'
;MSEDEVPRRHVPLLVVAVLVIGGLAAWSWRGRITDEYKSFKNFCAATRGGEPWTQVKDRAREKGWEPVRQSRDGVQPEEWLFTHEFSSYRVGCVVSLSKGRVVTTRLGELPDAE
;
A
#
# COMPACT_ATOMS: atom_id res chain seq x y z
N MET A 1 -47.12 -33.96 11.64
CA MET A 1 -46.16 -33.35 12.58
C MET A 1 -45.07 -34.38 12.78
N SER A 2 -43.95 -34.21 12.09
CA SER A 2 -42.71 -34.94 12.38
C SER A 2 -41.70 -33.87 12.74
N GLU A 3 -41.26 -33.89 13.99
CA GLU A 3 -40.21 -33.04 14.50
C GLU A 3 -38.91 -33.46 13.84
N ASP A 4 -38.41 -32.65 12.91
CA ASP A 4 -37.08 -32.80 12.32
C ASP A 4 -36.03 -32.55 13.41
N GLU A 5 -35.54 -33.64 14.00
CA GLU A 5 -34.40 -33.63 14.91
C GLU A 5 -33.12 -33.43 14.09
N VAL A 6 -32.79 -32.16 13.82
CA VAL A 6 -31.54 -31.78 13.15
C VAL A 6 -30.38 -32.32 14.00
N PRO A 7 -29.53 -33.22 13.46
CA PRO A 7 -28.48 -33.84 14.24
C PRO A 7 -27.47 -32.77 14.69
N ARG A 8 -27.51 -32.44 15.99
CA ARG A 8 -26.63 -31.47 16.69
C ARG A 8 -25.12 -31.71 16.53
N ARG A 9 -24.72 -32.81 15.86
CA ARG A 9 -23.34 -33.24 15.65
C ARG A 9 -22.63 -32.53 14.47
N HIS A 10 -23.37 -31.90 13.55
CA HIS A 10 -22.79 -31.21 12.38
C HIS A 10 -22.55 -29.71 12.59
N VAL A 11 -23.26 -29.10 13.53
CA VAL A 11 -23.11 -27.69 13.91
C VAL A 11 -21.68 -27.34 14.36
N PRO A 12 -21.00 -28.13 15.25
CA PRO A 12 -19.65 -27.77 15.69
C PRO A 12 -18.61 -27.87 14.56
N LEU A 13 -18.79 -28.79 13.62
CA LEU A 13 -17.88 -28.99 12.48
C LEU A 13 -17.99 -27.85 11.46
N LEU A 14 -19.21 -27.38 11.19
CA LEU A 14 -19.45 -26.18 10.37
C LEU A 14 -18.87 -24.93 11.01
N VAL A 15 -19.04 -24.75 12.32
CA VAL A 15 -18.46 -23.60 13.05
C VAL A 15 -16.93 -23.62 12.99
N VAL A 16 -16.30 -24.78 13.21
CA VAL A 16 -14.84 -24.93 13.09
C VAL A 16 -14.36 -24.65 11.66
N ALA A 17 -15.07 -25.16 10.64
CA ALA A 17 -14.72 -24.90 9.24
C ALA A 17 -14.80 -23.40 8.89
N VAL A 18 -15.85 -22.70 9.34
CA VAL A 18 -15.99 -21.25 9.16
C VAL A 18 -14.89 -20.48 9.88
N LEU A 19 -14.51 -20.88 11.10
CA LEU A 19 -13.40 -20.26 11.82
C LEU A 19 -12.05 -20.47 11.14
N VAL A 20 -11.80 -21.67 10.59
CA VAL A 20 -10.56 -21.96 9.85
C VAL A 20 -10.49 -21.16 8.55
N ILE A 21 -11.59 -21.11 7.77
CA ILE A 21 -11.65 -20.33 6.53
C ILE A 21 -11.52 -18.83 6.83
N GLY A 22 -12.20 -18.32 7.85
CA GLY A 22 -12.10 -16.94 8.29
C GLY A 22 -10.69 -16.58 8.76
N GLY A 23 -10.04 -17.48 9.50
CA GLY A 23 -8.64 -17.33 9.93
C GLY A 23 -7.68 -17.27 8.75
N LEU A 24 -7.81 -18.18 7.77
CA LEU A 24 -6.99 -18.19 6.56
C LEU A 24 -7.21 -16.93 5.71
N ALA A 25 -8.46 -16.49 5.55
CA ALA A 25 -8.80 -15.27 4.83
C ALA A 25 -8.16 -14.04 5.50
N ALA A 26 -8.31 -13.89 6.82
CA ALA A 26 -7.71 -12.80 7.59
C ALA A 26 -6.17 -12.81 7.50
N TRP A 27 -5.55 -13.99 7.55
CA TRP A 27 -4.10 -14.12 7.42
C TRP A 27 -3.62 -13.76 6.02
N SER A 28 -4.34 -14.18 4.98
CA SER A 28 -4.03 -13.84 3.58
C SER A 28 -4.16 -12.34 3.31
N TRP A 29 -5.18 -11.69 3.88
CA TRP A 29 -5.38 -10.24 3.79
C TRP A 29 -4.22 -9.51 4.45
N ARG A 30 -3.86 -9.89 5.68
CA ARG A 30 -2.75 -9.28 6.41
C ARG A 30 -1.41 -9.45 5.70
N GLY A 31 -1.20 -10.61 5.06
CA GLY A 31 -0.05 -10.86 4.19
C GLY A 31 0.02 -9.86 3.03
N ARG A 32 -1.07 -9.69 2.28
CA ARG A 32 -1.14 -8.75 1.15
C ARG A 32 -0.84 -7.31 1.56
N ILE A 33 -1.44 -6.81 2.65
CA ILE A 33 -1.16 -5.45 3.15
C ILE A 33 0.33 -5.27 3.46
N THR A 34 0.93 -6.27 4.12
CA THR A 34 2.34 -6.21 4.52
C THR A 34 3.26 -6.20 3.30
N ASP A 35 2.94 -6.98 2.27
CA ASP A 35 3.72 -7.07 1.05
C ASP A 35 3.59 -5.81 0.19
N GLU A 36 2.41 -5.22 0.09
CA GLU A 36 2.21 -3.93 -0.57
C GLU A 36 2.97 -2.81 0.14
N TYR A 37 2.93 -2.77 1.48
CA TYR A 37 3.71 -1.82 2.26
C TYR A 37 5.20 -1.96 2.04
N LYS A 38 5.71 -3.20 2.08
CA LYS A 38 7.13 -3.47 1.77
C LYS A 38 7.48 -3.05 0.35
N SER A 39 6.61 -3.31 -0.63
CA SER A 39 6.80 -2.90 -2.02
C SER A 39 6.93 -1.37 -2.13
N PHE A 40 6.02 -0.62 -1.52
CA PHE A 40 6.05 0.84 -1.53
C PHE A 40 7.28 1.42 -0.80
N LYS A 41 7.58 0.88 0.38
CA LYS A 41 8.77 1.25 1.15
C LYS A 41 10.06 1.00 0.37
N ASN A 42 10.15 -0.15 -0.30
CA ASN A 42 11.30 -0.50 -1.14
C ASN A 42 11.42 0.43 -2.35
N PHE A 43 10.30 0.80 -2.98
CA PHE A 43 10.31 1.79 -4.06
C PHE A 43 10.88 3.14 -3.60
N CYS A 44 10.44 3.63 -2.45
CA CYS A 44 10.92 4.91 -1.93
C CYS A 44 12.42 4.85 -1.59
N ALA A 45 12.88 3.76 -0.97
CA ALA A 45 14.29 3.55 -0.63
C ALA A 45 15.19 3.27 -1.86
N ALA A 46 14.64 2.67 -2.92
CA ALA A 46 15.34 2.41 -4.17
C ALA A 46 15.51 3.66 -5.03
N THR A 47 14.62 4.65 -4.87
CA THR A 47 14.70 5.93 -5.57
C THR A 47 15.79 6.78 -4.92
N ARG A 48 16.96 6.84 -5.56
CA ARG A 48 18.19 7.44 -5.01
C ARG A 48 18.60 8.70 -5.76
N GLY A 49 19.41 9.54 -5.11
CA GLY A 49 19.97 10.75 -5.71
C GLY A 49 20.72 10.47 -7.02
N GLY A 50 20.48 11.30 -8.02
CA GLY A 50 21.06 11.19 -9.37
C GLY A 50 20.20 10.45 -10.39
N GLU A 51 19.17 9.73 -9.92
CA GLU A 51 18.28 8.98 -10.80
C GLU A 51 17.43 9.91 -11.70
N PRO A 52 17.24 9.59 -13.00
CA PRO A 52 16.33 10.34 -13.86
C PRO A 52 14.87 10.22 -13.40
N TRP A 53 14.15 11.35 -13.36
CA TRP A 53 12.74 11.36 -12.94
C TRP A 53 11.83 10.47 -13.81
N THR A 54 12.15 10.33 -15.11
CA THR A 54 11.42 9.44 -16.02
C THR A 54 11.45 7.99 -15.54
N GLN A 55 12.63 7.48 -15.15
CA GLN A 55 12.79 6.11 -14.67
C GLN A 55 12.01 5.85 -13.38
N VAL A 56 11.98 6.84 -12.47
CA VAL A 56 11.20 6.76 -11.23
C VAL A 56 9.71 6.66 -11.55
N LYS A 57 9.21 7.50 -12.46
CA LYS A 57 7.80 7.47 -12.89
C LYS A 57 7.42 6.17 -13.58
N ASP A 58 8.30 5.61 -14.42
CA ASP A 58 8.01 4.36 -15.13
C ASP A 58 7.82 3.22 -14.14
N ARG A 59 8.72 3.07 -13.14
CA ARG A 59 8.55 2.08 -12.08
C ARG A 59 7.31 2.31 -11.20
N ALA A 60 7.00 3.56 -10.91
CA ALA A 60 5.81 3.90 -10.12
C ALA A 60 4.52 3.54 -10.89
N ARG A 61 4.50 3.82 -12.20
CA ARG A 61 3.37 3.50 -13.09
C ARG A 61 3.12 2.00 -13.20
N GLU A 62 4.15 1.17 -13.22
CA GLU A 62 3.99 -0.30 -13.17
C GLU A 62 3.22 -0.79 -11.93
N LYS A 63 3.20 0.02 -10.86
CA LYS A 63 2.48 -0.24 -9.62
C LYS A 63 1.19 0.57 -9.49
N GLY A 64 0.85 1.40 -10.48
CA GLY A 64 -0.30 2.31 -10.42
C GLY A 64 -0.12 3.48 -9.46
N TRP A 65 1.11 3.80 -9.04
CA TRP A 65 1.39 4.93 -8.16
C TRP A 65 1.61 6.21 -8.97
N GLU A 66 0.61 7.08 -8.97
CA GLU A 66 0.67 8.36 -9.66
C GLU A 66 1.24 9.46 -8.74
N PRO A 67 2.24 10.23 -9.18
CA PRO A 67 2.82 11.30 -8.38
C PRO A 67 1.97 12.58 -8.43
N VAL A 68 1.83 13.24 -7.29
CA VAL A 68 1.18 14.55 -7.17
C VAL A 68 2.23 15.62 -6.85
N ARG A 69 2.27 16.70 -7.62
CA ARG A 69 3.19 17.82 -7.37
C ARG A 69 2.83 18.52 -6.06
N GLN A 70 3.81 18.71 -5.18
CA GLN A 70 3.66 19.43 -3.91
C GLN A 70 4.25 20.84 -3.97
N SER A 71 5.34 21.01 -4.71
CA SER A 71 5.95 22.33 -4.92
C SER A 71 5.17 23.16 -5.93
N ARG A 72 5.12 24.48 -5.74
CA ARG A 72 4.59 25.42 -6.74
C ARG A 72 5.45 25.41 -8.01
N ASP A 73 4.84 25.77 -9.13
CA ASP A 73 5.53 25.87 -10.42
C ASP A 73 6.71 26.85 -10.35
N GLY A 74 7.88 26.38 -10.81
CA GLY A 74 9.12 27.18 -10.83
C GLY A 74 9.94 27.15 -9.54
N VAL A 75 9.46 26.52 -8.45
CA VAL A 75 10.22 26.37 -7.20
C VAL A 75 11.18 25.18 -7.30
N GLN A 76 12.43 25.36 -6.87
CA GLN A 76 13.43 24.30 -6.77
C GLN A 76 13.91 24.13 -5.31
N PRO A 77 14.11 22.90 -4.82
CA PRO A 77 13.84 21.64 -5.52
C PRO A 77 12.34 21.41 -5.73
N GLU A 78 11.98 20.83 -6.86
CA GLU A 78 10.60 20.43 -7.13
C GLU A 78 10.25 19.21 -6.28
N GLU A 79 9.13 19.23 -5.57
CA GLU A 79 8.71 18.12 -4.72
C GLU A 79 7.50 17.42 -5.30
N TRP A 80 7.59 16.09 -5.38
CA TRP A 80 6.54 15.21 -5.88
C TRP A 80 6.23 14.16 -4.84
N LEU A 81 4.94 13.95 -4.56
CA LEU A 81 4.48 12.99 -3.57
C LEU A 81 3.84 11.80 -4.27
N PHE A 82 4.36 10.60 -4.00
CA PHE A 82 3.64 9.36 -4.24
C PHE A 82 2.91 8.97 -2.97
N THR A 83 1.67 8.53 -3.09
CA THR A 83 0.86 8.07 -1.96
C THR A 83 0.36 6.67 -2.21
N HIS A 84 0.30 5.86 -1.15
CA HIS A 84 -0.39 4.59 -1.18
C HIS A 84 -1.23 4.43 0.09
N GLU A 85 -2.46 3.98 -0.09
CA GLU A 85 -3.42 3.76 0.98
C GLU A 85 -3.47 2.28 1.31
N PHE A 86 -3.31 1.96 2.59
CA PHE A 86 -3.58 0.64 3.14
C PHE A 86 -4.85 0.71 3.96
N SER A 87 -5.46 -0.45 4.25
CA SER A 87 -6.75 -0.56 4.92
C SER A 87 -6.91 0.22 6.24
N SER A 88 -5.82 0.66 6.87
CA SER A 88 -5.87 1.35 8.17
C SER A 88 -4.85 2.48 8.33
N TYR A 89 -4.11 2.85 7.27
CA TYR A 89 -3.16 3.98 7.30
C TYR A 89 -2.70 4.33 5.88
N ARG A 90 -2.24 5.56 5.68
CA ARG A 90 -1.69 6.05 4.42
C ARG A 90 -0.20 6.35 4.55
N VAL A 91 0.57 6.05 3.53
CA VAL A 91 2.01 6.40 3.47
C VAL A 91 2.30 7.27 2.25
N GLY A 92 3.32 8.11 2.40
CA GLY A 92 3.79 9.02 1.37
C GLY A 92 5.29 8.88 1.14
N CYS A 93 5.70 8.89 -0.12
CA CYS A 93 7.09 9.07 -0.51
C CYS A 93 7.24 10.40 -1.24
N VAL A 94 7.91 11.37 -0.61
CA VAL A 94 8.27 12.64 -1.23
C VAL A 94 9.59 12.47 -1.97
N VAL A 95 9.59 12.75 -3.26
CA VAL A 95 10.77 12.78 -4.12
C VAL A 95 11.05 14.23 -4.48
N SER A 96 12.20 14.74 -4.05
CA SER A 96 12.66 16.07 -4.41
C SER A 96 13.54 15.97 -5.64
N LEU A 97 13.28 16.81 -6.64
CA LEU A 97 13.96 16.84 -7.93
C LEU A 97 14.72 18.15 -8.10
N SER A 98 15.80 18.10 -8.87
CA SER A 98 16.45 19.27 -9.44
C SER A 98 16.92 18.94 -10.84
N LYS A 99 16.60 19.80 -11.81
CA LYS A 99 16.99 19.62 -13.23
C LYS A 99 16.59 18.23 -13.77
N GLY A 100 15.40 17.73 -13.41
CA GLY A 100 14.87 16.45 -13.87
C GLY A 100 15.50 15.20 -13.23
N ARG A 101 16.33 15.37 -12.18
CA ARG A 101 16.95 14.26 -11.45
C ARG A 101 16.58 14.29 -9.99
N VAL A 102 16.53 13.11 -9.38
CA VAL A 102 16.28 12.96 -7.94
C VAL A 102 17.44 13.56 -7.16
N VAL A 103 17.12 14.38 -6.16
CA VAL A 103 18.06 14.90 -5.17
C VAL A 103 17.96 14.08 -3.89
N THR A 104 16.74 13.91 -3.38
CA THR A 104 16.47 13.19 -2.14
C THR A 104 15.08 12.56 -2.17
N THR A 105 14.89 11.56 -1.31
CA THR A 105 13.61 10.91 -1.08
C THR A 105 13.33 10.81 0.41
N ARG A 106 12.06 10.96 0.79
CA ARG A 106 11.60 10.90 2.18
C ARG A 106 10.32 10.07 2.26
N LEU A 107 10.36 8.98 3.02
CA LEU A 107 9.18 8.18 3.35
C LEU A 107 8.58 8.69 4.67
N GLY A 108 7.27 8.84 4.72
CA GLY A 108 6.54 9.21 5.93
C GLY A 108 5.14 8.64 5.94
N GLU A 109 4.57 8.54 7.14
CA GLU A 109 3.14 8.31 7.32
C GLU A 109 2.38 9.61 7.01
N LEU A 110 1.22 9.48 6.40
CA LEU A 110 0.34 10.59 6.07
C LEU A 110 -0.90 10.54 6.96
N PRO A 111 -1.51 11.70 7.28
CA PRO A 111 -2.79 11.70 7.96
C PRO A 111 -3.83 10.93 7.14
N ASP A 112 -4.78 10.32 7.84
CA ASP A 112 -5.92 9.63 7.24
C ASP A 112 -6.71 10.62 6.35
N ALA A 113 -7.28 10.13 5.25
CA ALA A 113 -8.13 10.94 4.40
C ALA A 113 -9.50 11.09 5.08
N GLU A 114 -9.79 12.28 5.62
CA GLU A 114 -11.12 12.65 6.14
C GLU A 114 -12.18 12.73 5.03
#